data_AF-A0A2G9SJ21-F1
#
_entry.id   AF-A0A2G9SJ21-F1
#
_cell.length_a   1.000
_cell.length_b   1.000
_cell.length_c   1.000
_cell.angle_alpha   90.00
_cell.angle_beta   90.00
_cell.angle_gamma   90.00
#
_symmetry.space_group_name_H-M   'P 1'
#
loop_
_entity.id
_entity.type
_entity.pdbx_description
1 polymer ?
#
loop_
_entity_poly.entity_id
_entity_poly.type
_entity_poly.pdbx_seq_one_letter_code
_entity_poly.pdbx_strand_id
1 'polypeptide(L)'
;MSPIRVQPARILSHIYARLGRNKKMHLTGRPYRNMGVLGTSKLYSIRQNIFAFTPQFIDQQQFYLALDNRMIVEMLRTDLSYLCSRWRMTGRPTITFPVSQTMLDESGKDLDPAVLATFRKLQDGYFGGARTQTGRLSDFLTTSCCKHLSFMDLGAEGKLCAWGSGSHSGQPIIVQEPDQPV
;
A
#
# COMPACT_ATOMS: atom_id res chain seq x y z
N MET A 1 8.48 -9.73 19.38
CA MET A 1 8.19 -9.50 17.95
C MET A 1 8.16 -8.00 17.69
N SER A 2 8.81 -7.52 16.63
CA SER A 2 8.68 -6.11 16.19
C SER A 2 7.25 -5.87 15.67
N PRO A 3 6.62 -4.70 15.92
CA PRO A 3 5.28 -4.42 15.42
C PRO A 3 5.25 -4.41 13.89
N ILE A 4 4.13 -4.88 13.32
CA ILE A 4 3.90 -4.83 11.86
C ILE A 4 3.83 -3.37 11.44
N ARG A 5 4.67 -2.97 10.49
CA ARG A 5 4.74 -1.59 10.01
C ARG A 5 3.85 -1.42 8.78
N VAL A 6 2.86 -0.55 8.90
CA VAL A 6 2.00 -0.19 7.78
C VAL A 6 2.65 0.95 7.00
N GLN A 7 2.74 0.83 5.68
CA GLN A 7 3.34 1.84 4.80
C GLN A 7 2.49 2.07 3.54
N PRO A 8 2.54 3.26 2.92
CA PRO A 8 1.88 3.50 1.64
C PRO A 8 2.40 2.60 0.50
N ALA A 9 1.54 2.26 -0.46
CA ALA A 9 1.89 1.45 -1.64
C ALA A 9 3.12 1.98 -2.40
N ARG A 10 3.30 3.31 -2.48
CA ARG A 10 4.46 3.95 -3.14
C ARG A 10 5.80 3.48 -2.57
N ILE A 11 5.87 3.20 -1.28
CA ILE A 11 7.07 2.69 -0.62
C ILE A 11 7.44 1.31 -1.19
N LEU A 12 6.44 0.45 -1.39
CA LEU A 12 6.64 -0.85 -2.01
C LEU A 12 7.12 -0.73 -3.46
N SER A 13 6.57 0.22 -4.23
CA SER A 13 7.03 0.52 -5.59
C SER A 13 8.52 0.92 -5.61
N HIS A 14 8.95 1.78 -4.69
CA HIS A 14 10.37 2.16 -4.55
C HIS A 14 11.27 1.00 -4.11
N ILE A 15 10.80 0.14 -3.21
CA ILE A 15 11.53 -1.07 -2.83
C ILE A 15 11.74 -1.95 -4.05
N TYR A 16 10.68 -2.24 -4.81
CA TYR A 16 10.78 -3.06 -6.02
C TYR A 16 11.57 -2.43 -7.15
N ALA A 17 11.68 -1.10 -7.22
CA ALA A 17 12.54 -0.43 -8.21
C ALA A 17 14.03 -0.76 -8.01
N ARG A 18 14.44 -1.13 -6.79
CA ARG A 18 15.82 -1.57 -6.49
C ARG A 18 16.10 -3.01 -6.92
N LEU A 19 15.07 -3.80 -7.19
CA LEU A 19 15.24 -5.17 -7.64
C LEU A 19 16.00 -5.20 -8.97
N GLY A 20 17.06 -6.00 -9.04
CA GLY A 20 17.89 -6.12 -10.24
C GLY A 20 18.90 -4.98 -10.45
N ARG A 21 19.00 -4.02 -9.52
CA ARG A 21 20.02 -2.96 -9.61
C ARG A 21 21.41 -3.54 -9.38
N ASN A 22 22.33 -3.33 -10.31
CA ASN A 22 23.71 -3.76 -10.21
C ASN A 22 24.64 -2.70 -10.81
N LYS A 23 25.39 -2.01 -9.96
CA LYS A 23 26.31 -0.93 -10.38
C LYS A 23 27.43 -1.43 -11.30
N LYS A 24 27.96 -2.64 -11.06
CA LYS A 24 29.07 -3.21 -11.85
C LYS A 24 28.64 -3.55 -13.29
N MET A 25 27.37 -3.92 -13.46
CA MET A 25 26.78 -4.24 -14.77
C MET A 25 25.98 -3.07 -15.36
N HIS A 26 26.08 -1.87 -14.79
CA HIS A 26 25.28 -0.70 -15.21
C HIS A 26 23.76 -0.94 -15.23
N LEU A 27 23.24 -1.90 -14.45
CA LEU A 27 21.81 -2.16 -14.34
C LEU A 27 21.19 -1.24 -13.29
N THR A 28 20.22 -0.43 -13.70
CA THR A 28 19.53 0.54 -12.83
C THR A 28 18.48 -0.10 -11.94
N GLY A 29 18.01 -1.31 -12.30
CA GLY A 29 16.98 -2.07 -11.61
C GLY A 29 15.66 -2.08 -12.37
N ARG A 30 14.60 -2.53 -11.69
CA ARG A 30 13.24 -2.52 -12.24
C ARG A 30 12.76 -1.06 -12.43
N PRO A 31 12.19 -0.69 -13.57
CA PRO A 31 11.54 0.60 -13.74
C PRO A 31 10.47 0.84 -12.66
N TYR A 32 10.36 2.08 -12.17
CA TYR A 32 9.34 2.44 -11.20
C TYR A 32 7.95 2.16 -11.78
N ARG A 33 7.18 1.33 -11.08
CA ARG A 33 5.79 1.04 -11.42
C ARG A 33 5.00 0.89 -10.14
N ASN A 34 3.85 1.54 -10.14
CA ASN A 34 2.83 1.45 -9.11
C ASN A 34 2.47 -0.01 -8.82
N MET A 35 2.55 -0.38 -7.55
CA MET A 35 2.19 -1.71 -7.08
C MET A 35 0.67 -1.81 -6.93
N GLY A 36 0.04 -2.60 -7.79
CA GLY A 36 -1.42 -2.83 -7.73
C GLY A 36 -1.84 -3.71 -6.55
N VAL A 37 -3.16 -3.93 -6.45
CA VAL A 37 -3.82 -4.60 -5.31
C VAL A 37 -3.24 -5.98 -4.99
N LEU A 38 -2.85 -6.77 -6.00
CA LEU A 38 -2.21 -8.07 -5.76
C LEU A 38 -0.92 -7.92 -4.95
N GLY A 39 -0.12 -6.89 -5.26
CA GLY A 39 1.13 -6.60 -4.58
C GLY A 39 0.91 -6.11 -3.16
N THR A 40 0.05 -5.10 -2.99
CA THR A 40 -0.19 -4.47 -1.68
C THR A 40 -0.93 -5.37 -0.69
N SER A 41 -1.67 -6.37 -1.18
CA SER A 41 -2.45 -7.29 -0.33
C SER A 41 -1.63 -8.45 0.26
N LYS A 42 -0.36 -8.21 0.60
CA LYS A 42 0.58 -9.18 1.17
C LYS A 42 1.28 -8.61 2.38
N LEU A 43 1.82 -9.50 3.20
CA LEU A 43 2.82 -9.15 4.21
C LEU A 43 4.22 -9.36 3.66
N TYR A 44 5.14 -8.48 4.02
CA TYR A 44 6.51 -8.48 3.51
C TYR A 44 7.53 -8.56 4.64
N SER A 45 8.44 -9.53 4.57
CA SER A 45 9.57 -9.62 5.49
C SER A 45 10.80 -8.96 4.86
N ILE A 46 11.31 -7.92 5.51
CA ILE A 46 12.48 -7.12 5.08
C ILE A 46 13.36 -6.89 6.30
N ARG A 47 14.62 -7.35 6.29
CA ARG A 47 15.56 -7.18 7.43
C ARG A 47 14.91 -7.48 8.79
N GLN A 48 14.29 -8.66 8.90
CA GLN A 48 13.61 -9.14 10.12
C GLN A 48 12.40 -8.30 10.60
N ASN A 49 11.94 -7.31 9.82
CA ASN A 49 10.74 -6.55 10.10
C ASN A 49 9.62 -6.96 9.13
N ILE A 50 8.38 -6.96 9.63
CA ILE A 50 7.19 -7.27 8.84
C ILE A 50 6.51 -5.97 8.45
N PHE A 51 6.20 -5.85 7.16
CA PHE A 51 5.54 -4.71 6.56
C PHE A 51 4.21 -5.13 5.94
N ALA A 52 3.20 -4.29 6.11
CA ALA A 52 1.96 -4.33 5.35
C ALA A 52 1.88 -3.03 4.53
N PHE A 53 1.28 -3.08 3.34
CA PHE A 53 1.14 -1.91 2.49
C PHE A 53 -0.32 -1.57 2.26
N THR A 54 -0.67 -0.29 2.34
CA THR A 54 -2.04 0.16 2.05
C THR A 54 -2.34 0.01 0.55
N PRO A 55 -3.60 -0.17 0.14
CA PRO A 55 -4.00 -0.05 -1.25
C PRO A 55 -3.62 1.30 -1.85
N GLN A 56 -3.37 1.35 -3.16
CA GLN A 56 -3.02 2.60 -3.84
C GLN A 56 -4.10 3.67 -3.75
N PHE A 57 -5.37 3.26 -3.83
CA PHE A 57 -6.49 4.19 -3.88
C PHE A 57 -6.68 5.00 -2.59
N ILE A 58 -6.04 4.61 -1.48
CA ILE A 58 -6.07 5.34 -0.20
C ILE A 58 -4.97 6.41 -0.14
N ASP A 59 -3.97 6.36 -1.02
CA ASP A 59 -2.87 7.31 -1.01
C ASP A 59 -3.30 8.68 -1.55
N GLN A 60 -3.74 9.56 -0.64
CA GLN A 60 -4.16 10.93 -0.93
C GLN A 60 -3.06 11.77 -1.60
N GLN A 61 -1.78 11.39 -1.45
CA GLN A 61 -0.68 12.11 -2.12
C GLN A 61 -0.62 11.80 -3.62
N GLN A 62 -1.36 10.80 -4.10
CA GLN A 62 -1.31 10.33 -5.50
C GLN A 62 -2.68 10.29 -6.15
N PHE A 63 -3.77 10.18 -5.39
CA PHE A 63 -5.12 10.03 -5.93
C PHE A 63 -6.12 10.99 -5.28
N TYR A 64 -6.65 11.93 -6.08
CA TYR A 64 -7.74 12.82 -5.66
C TYR A 64 -9.02 12.06 -5.27
N LEU A 65 -9.22 10.86 -5.81
CA LEU A 65 -10.34 9.99 -5.46
C LEU A 65 -10.35 9.58 -3.99
N ALA A 66 -9.22 9.67 -3.29
CA ALA A 66 -9.10 9.41 -1.86
C ALA A 66 -9.71 10.53 -0.98
N LEU A 67 -10.33 11.55 -1.59
CA LEU A 67 -11.09 12.61 -0.92
C LEU A 67 -12.61 12.34 -0.93
N ASP A 68 -13.09 11.38 -1.74
CA ASP A 68 -14.50 10.99 -1.78
C ASP A 68 -14.68 9.62 -1.11
N ASN A 69 -15.34 9.61 0.04
CA ASN A 69 -15.58 8.41 0.83
C ASN A 69 -16.41 7.36 0.08
N ARG A 70 -17.35 7.77 -0.79
CA ARG A 70 -18.13 6.82 -1.60
C ARG A 70 -17.25 6.17 -2.64
N MET A 71 -16.38 6.95 -3.29
CA MET A 71 -15.42 6.43 -4.26
C MET A 71 -14.44 5.45 -3.60
N ILE A 72 -13.92 5.78 -2.40
CA ILE A 72 -13.05 4.89 -1.61
C ILE A 72 -13.75 3.55 -1.32
N VAL A 73 -15.02 3.59 -0.90
CA VAL A 73 -15.81 2.39 -0.62
C VAL A 73 -16.00 1.53 -1.87
N GLU A 74 -16.29 2.13 -3.02
CA GLU A 74 -16.45 1.40 -4.29
C GLU A 74 -15.12 0.83 -4.81
N MET A 75 -14.01 1.56 -4.63
CA MET A 75 -12.67 1.05 -4.95
C MET A 75 -12.30 -0.12 -4.06
N LEU A 76 -12.57 -0.06 -2.75
CA LEU A 76 -12.37 -1.18 -1.83
C LEU A 76 -13.21 -2.40 -2.23
N ARG A 77 -14.47 -2.20 -2.60
CA ARG A 77 -15.36 -3.26 -3.08
C ARG A 77 -14.80 -3.94 -4.33
N THR A 78 -14.35 -3.14 -5.29
CA THR A 78 -13.76 -3.61 -6.55
C THR A 78 -12.49 -4.41 -6.31
N ASP A 79 -11.60 -3.89 -5.45
CA ASP A 79 -10.34 -4.56 -5.08
C ASP A 79 -10.60 -5.90 -4.38
N LEU A 80 -11.57 -5.98 -3.46
CA LEU A 80 -11.93 -7.23 -2.80
C LEU A 80 -12.50 -8.27 -3.77
N SER A 81 -13.39 -7.87 -4.68
CA SER A 81 -13.91 -8.74 -5.74
C SER A 81 -12.79 -9.28 -6.64
N TYR A 82 -11.87 -8.39 -7.02
CA TYR A 82 -10.72 -8.74 -7.85
C TYR A 82 -9.79 -9.72 -7.13
N LEU A 83 -9.46 -9.47 -5.85
CA LEU A 83 -8.66 -10.39 -5.05
C LEU A 83 -9.35 -11.75 -4.93
N CYS A 84 -10.64 -11.79 -4.60
CA CYS A 84 -11.36 -13.06 -4.46
C CYS A 84 -11.33 -13.90 -5.74
N SER A 85 -11.42 -13.28 -6.91
CA SER A 85 -11.48 -13.98 -8.20
C SER A 85 -10.10 -14.26 -8.83
N ARG A 86 -9.09 -13.42 -8.56
CA ARG A 86 -7.78 -13.47 -9.22
C ARG A 86 -6.62 -13.87 -8.32
N TRP A 87 -6.84 -14.03 -7.02
CA TRP A 87 -5.77 -14.47 -6.13
C TRP A 87 -5.36 -15.92 -6.41
N ARG A 88 -4.09 -16.13 -6.76
CA ARG A 88 -3.52 -17.45 -7.08
C ARG A 88 -2.29 -17.79 -6.25
N MET A 89 -2.00 -17.00 -5.22
CA MET A 89 -0.80 -17.14 -4.40
C MET A 89 -1.11 -17.88 -3.11
N THR A 90 -0.12 -18.60 -2.57
CA THR A 90 -0.24 -19.27 -1.28
C THR A 90 -0.43 -18.26 -0.15
N GLY A 91 -1.37 -18.56 0.76
CA GLY A 91 -1.80 -17.68 1.83
C GLY A 91 -2.90 -16.71 1.39
N ARG A 92 -3.67 -16.22 2.36
CA ARG A 92 -4.81 -15.33 2.14
C ARG A 92 -4.34 -13.92 1.77
N PRO A 93 -5.04 -13.20 0.86
CA PRO A 93 -4.78 -11.78 0.65
C PRO A 93 -5.09 -11.01 1.95
N THR A 94 -4.29 -10.00 2.27
CA THR A 94 -4.43 -9.19 3.48
C THR A 94 -4.35 -7.71 3.12
N ILE A 95 -5.47 -7.01 3.23
CA ILE A 95 -5.57 -5.57 2.97
C ILE A 95 -5.49 -4.82 4.29
N THR A 96 -4.73 -3.72 4.31
CA THR A 96 -4.73 -2.76 5.42
C THR A 96 -5.44 -1.48 4.99
N PHE A 97 -6.49 -1.10 5.70
CA PHE A 97 -7.29 0.09 5.42
C PHE A 97 -7.15 1.08 6.58
N PRO A 98 -6.29 2.12 6.47
CA PRO A 98 -6.21 3.14 7.50
C PRO A 98 -7.42 4.08 7.41
N VAL A 99 -7.93 4.49 8.57
CA VAL A 99 -8.97 5.53 8.68
C VAL A 99 -8.29 6.88 8.79
N SER A 100 -8.62 7.81 7.90
CA SER A 100 -8.13 9.19 7.93
C SER A 100 -9.20 10.16 8.46
N GLN A 101 -8.78 11.38 8.80
CA GLN A 101 -9.70 12.43 9.26
C GLN A 101 -10.78 12.77 8.22
N THR A 102 -10.47 12.64 6.93
CA THR A 102 -11.43 12.88 5.82
C THR A 102 -12.53 11.82 5.73
N MET A 103 -12.37 10.68 6.43
CA MET A 103 -13.38 9.64 6.53
C MET A 103 -14.28 9.83 7.76
N LEU A 104 -14.12 10.92 8.51
CA LEU A 104 -14.98 11.28 9.61
C LEU A 104 -16.13 12.17 9.13
N ASP A 105 -17.20 12.21 9.91
CA ASP A 105 -18.33 13.10 9.71
C ASP A 105 -17.97 14.57 9.96
N GLU A 106 -18.93 15.48 9.75
CA GLU A 106 -18.73 16.92 9.97
C GLU A 106 -18.35 17.25 11.43
N SER A 107 -18.76 16.42 12.39
CA SER A 107 -18.41 16.58 13.80
C SER A 107 -16.98 16.11 14.12
N GLY A 108 -16.35 15.33 13.23
CA GLY A 108 -15.02 14.75 13.40
C GLY A 108 -14.96 13.69 14.50
N LYS A 109 -16.10 13.20 14.98
CA LYS A 109 -16.20 12.23 16.09
C LYS A 109 -16.62 10.86 15.60
N ASP A 110 -17.44 10.80 14.57
CA ASP A 110 -17.96 9.58 14.00
C ASP A 110 -17.43 9.37 12.58
N LEU A 111 -17.56 8.14 12.07
CA LEU A 111 -17.21 7.83 10.69
C LEU A 111 -18.30 8.35 9.74
N ASP A 112 -17.88 8.75 8.54
CA ASP A 112 -18.79 8.96 7.41
C ASP A 112 -19.75 7.75 7.27
N PRO A 113 -21.06 7.97 7.10
CA PRO A 113 -22.04 6.88 7.07
C PRO A 113 -21.74 5.79 6.02
N ALA A 114 -21.16 6.15 4.87
CA ALA A 114 -20.80 5.18 3.84
C ALA A 114 -19.62 4.30 4.26
N VAL A 115 -18.63 4.88 4.95
CA VAL A 115 -17.48 4.16 5.50
C VAL A 115 -17.93 3.25 6.64
N LEU A 116 -18.74 3.77 7.57
CA LEU A 116 -19.28 3.01 8.70
C LEU A 116 -20.10 1.79 8.22
N ALA A 117 -21.02 2.00 7.27
CA ALA A 117 -21.82 0.91 6.70
C ALA A 117 -20.94 -0.15 6.03
N THR A 118 -19.86 0.26 5.39
CA THR A 118 -18.90 -0.66 4.76
C THR A 118 -18.15 -1.48 5.80
N PHE A 119 -17.68 -0.86 6.89
CA PHE A 119 -16.98 -1.59 7.96
C PHE A 119 -17.87 -2.60 8.66
N ARG A 120 -19.15 -2.28 8.88
CA ARG A 120 -20.13 -3.25 9.39
C ARG A 120 -20.26 -4.47 8.46
N LYS A 121 -20.42 -4.24 7.15
CA LYS A 121 -20.47 -5.34 6.16
C LYS A 121 -19.20 -6.18 6.12
N LEU A 122 -18.03 -5.56 6.29
CA LEU A 122 -16.76 -6.29 6.39
C LEU A 122 -16.71 -7.19 7.64
N GLN A 123 -17.24 -6.70 8.77
CA GLN A 123 -17.34 -7.45 10.02
C GLN A 123 -18.36 -8.60 9.93
N ASP A 124 -19.44 -8.42 9.16
CA ASP A 124 -20.43 -9.48 8.89
C ASP A 124 -19.86 -10.65 8.06
N GLY A 125 -18.65 -10.49 7.51
CA GLY A 125 -17.88 -11.56 6.88
C GLY A 125 -18.09 -11.71 5.37
N TYR A 126 -18.82 -10.79 4.74
CA TYR A 126 -18.98 -10.78 3.29
C TYR A 126 -19.16 -9.37 2.72
N PHE A 127 -18.29 -8.98 1.78
CA PHE A 127 -18.38 -7.69 1.11
C PHE A 127 -17.77 -7.77 -0.30
N GLY A 128 -18.43 -7.14 -1.26
CA GLY A 128 -17.91 -7.03 -2.63
C GLY A 128 -17.67 -8.37 -3.33
N GLY A 129 -18.49 -9.39 -3.07
CA GLY A 129 -18.30 -10.72 -3.67
C GLY A 129 -17.24 -11.58 -2.98
N ALA A 130 -16.62 -11.09 -1.91
CA ALA A 130 -15.56 -11.76 -1.19
C ALA A 130 -15.98 -12.09 0.25
N ARG A 131 -15.59 -13.27 0.74
CA ARG A 131 -15.61 -13.57 2.17
C ARG A 131 -14.52 -12.77 2.86
N THR A 132 -14.87 -12.06 3.92
CA THR A 132 -13.97 -11.16 4.63
C THR A 132 -13.78 -11.61 6.08
N GLN A 133 -12.63 -11.28 6.63
CA GLN A 133 -12.34 -11.45 8.06
C GLN A 133 -11.60 -10.20 8.52
N THR A 134 -12.13 -9.52 9.53
CA THR A 134 -11.54 -8.32 10.12
C THR A 134 -10.87 -8.67 11.45
N GLY A 135 -9.76 -8.03 11.77
CA GLY A 135 -8.98 -8.33 12.97
C GLY A 135 -7.68 -7.53 13.02
N ARG A 136 -6.84 -7.80 14.03
CA ARG A 136 -5.51 -7.17 14.09
C ARG A 136 -4.60 -7.87 13.08
N LEU A 137 -3.67 -7.12 12.48
CA LEU A 137 -2.72 -7.69 11.51
C LEU A 137 -1.91 -8.85 12.11
N SER A 138 -1.64 -8.83 13.42
CA SER A 138 -0.98 -9.92 14.15
C SER A 138 -1.72 -11.26 14.03
N ASP A 139 -3.05 -11.21 14.00
CA ASP A 139 -3.91 -12.38 14.04
C ASP A 139 -3.88 -13.14 12.69
N PHE A 140 -3.45 -12.46 11.63
CA PHE A 140 -3.41 -13.01 10.29
C PHE A 140 -2.03 -13.50 9.85
N LEU A 141 -0.96 -13.23 10.62
CA LEU A 141 0.43 -13.53 10.25
C LEU A 141 0.68 -14.96 9.75
N THR A 142 -0.01 -15.95 10.33
CA THR A 142 0.17 -17.37 10.02
C THR A 142 -0.61 -17.83 8.79
N THR A 143 -1.64 -17.08 8.38
CA THR A 143 -2.54 -17.45 7.26
C THR A 143 -2.41 -16.54 6.05
N SER A 144 -1.87 -15.34 6.23
CA SER A 144 -1.61 -14.36 5.18
C SER A 144 -0.54 -14.83 4.19
N CYS A 145 -0.63 -14.33 2.96
CA CYS A 145 0.46 -14.43 2.01
C CYS A 145 1.64 -13.56 2.46
N CYS A 146 2.76 -14.20 2.76
CA CYS A 146 3.98 -13.56 3.21
C CYS A 146 5.07 -13.69 2.15
N LYS A 147 5.75 -12.58 1.83
CA LYS A 147 6.87 -12.56 0.88
C LYS A 147 8.12 -11.99 1.53
N HIS A 148 9.20 -12.74 1.49
CA HIS A 148 10.51 -12.26 1.94
C HIS A 148 11.24 -11.53 0.78
N LEU A 149 11.75 -10.33 1.04
CA LEU A 149 12.47 -9.51 0.05
C LEU A 149 13.98 -9.55 0.32
N SER A 150 14.60 -10.69 0.07
CA SER A 150 16.02 -10.94 0.36
C SER A 150 17.01 -9.98 -0.32
N PHE A 151 16.65 -9.41 -1.48
CA PHE A 151 17.48 -8.42 -2.17
C PHE A 151 17.66 -7.11 -1.40
N MET A 152 16.85 -6.87 -0.36
CA MET A 152 16.99 -5.73 0.54
C MET A 152 17.94 -6.01 1.72
N ASP A 153 18.28 -7.26 1.97
CA ASP A 153 19.17 -7.65 3.07
C ASP A 153 20.64 -7.37 2.72
N LEU A 154 20.98 -7.39 1.44
CA LEU A 154 22.36 -7.28 0.91
C LEU A 154 22.89 -5.83 0.79
N GLY A 155 22.52 -4.92 1.69
CA GLY A 155 22.94 -3.52 1.59
C GLY A 155 23.21 -2.84 2.92
N ALA A 156 24.49 -2.80 3.33
CA ALA A 156 25.02 -1.86 4.32
C ALA A 156 24.93 -0.39 3.86
N GLU A 157 24.60 -0.12 2.60
CA GLU A 157 24.48 1.23 2.02
C GLU A 157 23.00 1.61 1.87
N GLY A 158 22.40 2.09 2.95
CA GLY A 158 21.06 2.68 2.92
C GLY A 158 20.30 2.47 4.22
N LYS A 159 20.43 3.44 5.13
CA LYS A 159 19.50 3.63 6.25
C LYS A 159 18.08 3.66 5.67
N LEU A 160 17.23 2.71 6.07
CA LEU A 160 15.78 2.84 5.95
C LEU A 160 15.18 3.59 7.16
N CYS A 161 16.01 4.31 7.90
CA CYS A 161 15.65 5.08 9.09
C CYS A 161 15.72 6.58 8.77
N ALA A 162 14.80 7.05 7.94
CA ALA A 162 14.37 8.44 7.81
C ALA A 162 13.16 8.52 6.87
N TRP A 163 12.16 7.65 7.08
CA TRP A 163 10.85 7.80 6.43
C TRP A 163 9.87 8.16 7.55
N GLY A 164 9.86 9.44 7.94
CA GLY A 164 8.94 9.95 8.97
C GLY A 164 9.51 10.98 9.96
N SER A 165 10.26 11.98 9.51
CA SER A 165 10.47 13.24 10.25
C SER A 165 11.28 14.20 9.38
N GLY A 166 10.62 15.13 8.70
CA GLY A 166 11.30 16.09 7.84
C GLY A 166 10.33 16.86 6.98
N SER A 167 9.96 18.05 7.46
CA SER A 167 9.33 19.12 6.71
C SER A 167 10.10 19.35 5.41
N HIS A 168 9.50 19.03 4.26
CA HIS A 168 10.13 19.27 2.96
C HIS A 168 9.59 20.56 2.34
N SER A 169 10.29 21.66 2.60
CA SER A 169 10.54 22.66 1.58
C SER A 169 11.51 22.04 0.55
N GLY A 170 10.96 21.55 -0.56
CA GLY A 170 11.73 21.08 -1.70
C GLY A 170 11.09 21.62 -2.96
N GLN A 171 11.82 22.47 -3.68
CA GLN A 171 11.36 23.16 -4.88
C GLN A 171 10.92 22.17 -5.98
N PRO A 172 9.94 22.54 -6.82
CA PRO A 172 9.49 21.71 -7.94
C PRO A 172 10.57 21.61 -9.02
N ILE A 173 10.78 20.39 -9.51
CA ILE A 173 11.56 20.10 -10.72
C ILE A 173 10.76 20.64 -11.91
N ILE A 174 11.22 21.74 -12.51
CA ILE A 174 10.72 22.19 -13.82
C ILE A 174 11.25 21.22 -14.87
N VAL A 175 10.35 20.52 -15.54
CA VAL A 175 10.68 19.76 -16.74
C VAL A 175 10.79 20.78 -17.87
N GLN A 176 12.00 21.01 -18.36
CA GLN A 176 12.24 21.80 -19.55
C GLN A 176 11.78 20.98 -20.76
N GLU A 177 10.81 21.49 -21.51
CA GLU A 177 10.40 20.91 -22.79
C GLU A 177 11.60 20.92 -23.76
N PRO A 178 11.74 19.90 -24.62
CA PRO A 178 12.79 19.89 -25.63
C PRO A 178 12.50 20.97 -26.68
N ASP A 179 13.48 21.84 -26.94
CA ASP A 179 13.44 22.84 -28.00
C ASP A 179 13.01 22.20 -29.33
N GLN A 180 11.95 22.74 -29.94
CA GLN A 180 11.60 22.41 -31.32
C GLN A 180 12.54 23.18 -32.27
N PRO A 181 13.11 22.52 -33.30
CA PRO A 181 13.98 23.18 -34.25
C PRO A 181 13.16 24.01 -35.26
N VAL A 182 13.64 25.22 -35.57
CA VAL A 182 13.41 25.92 -36.84
C VAL A 182 14.76 26.10 -37.51
#